data_AF-A0A497KFQ4-F1
#
_entry.id   AF-A0A497KFQ4-F1
#
_cell.length_a   1.000
_cell.length_b   1.000
_cell.length_c   1.000
_cell.angle_alpha   90.00
_cell.angle_beta   90.00
_cell.angle_gamma   90.00
#
_symmetry.space_group_name_H-M   'P 1'
#
loop_
_entity.id
_entity.type
_entity.pdbx_description
1 polymer ?
#
loop_
_entity_poly.entity_id
_entity_poly.type
_entity_poly.pdbx_seq_one_letter_code
_entity_poly.pdbx_strand_id
1 'polypeptide(L)'
;MPYNTLALETSRLDTLLAFLAVAISFADYSKHGLLRAARVYPYVRREGDTKSLQRYKWHAFIYVVPEVYDEVTEVDTIIVDEYADDIDLLAAFTAGLIDSDGTIVMSFKRRRGKMYFETELEIVNANKDLLTRIQQAWADYGIVLGLHVHSKIGKTKRFKRLRPVWRLRTCSQDTISKMLEYILPYMYNIKRIARATLTKRYINGKVTKNTEIFRRVHERLIEYYDHVLKEKSIQLIQKLYWNDEILAIEPNGTIKVTPRALSWLINNNH
;
A
#
# COMPACT_ATOMS: atom_id res chain seq x y z
N MET A 1 -13.85 0.82 -17.90
CA MET A 1 -14.05 -0.18 -16.83
C MET A 1 -15.55 -0.32 -16.64
N PRO A 2 -16.07 -1.49 -16.21
CA PRO A 2 -17.47 -1.58 -15.81
C PRO A 2 -17.79 -0.52 -14.76
N TYR A 3 -19.03 -0.04 -14.75
CA TYR A 3 -19.51 0.95 -13.78
C TYR A 3 -19.32 0.42 -12.34
N ASN A 4 -18.95 1.30 -11.40
CA ASN A 4 -18.85 1.04 -9.95
C ASN A 4 -17.91 -0.11 -9.60
N THR A 5 -16.65 0.01 -10.02
CA THR A 5 -15.62 -1.00 -9.77
C THR A 5 -14.38 -0.38 -9.16
N LEU A 6 -13.99 -0.85 -7.98
CA LEU A 6 -12.67 -0.56 -7.43
C LEU A 6 -11.65 -1.48 -8.09
N ALA A 7 -10.59 -0.90 -8.67
CA ALA A 7 -9.60 -1.64 -9.42
C ALA A 7 -8.18 -1.33 -8.94
N LEU A 8 -7.35 -2.37 -8.84
CA LEU A 8 -5.94 -2.26 -8.55
C LEU A 8 -5.12 -3.01 -9.61
N GLU A 9 -4.16 -2.33 -10.22
CA GLU A 9 -3.10 -2.95 -11.02
C GLU A 9 -1.77 -2.86 -10.25
N THR A 10 -1.16 -4.01 -9.94
CA THR A 10 0.12 -4.03 -9.21
C THR A 10 1.00 -5.22 -9.61
N SER A 11 2.32 -5.06 -9.56
CA SER A 11 3.27 -6.17 -9.69
C SER A 11 3.66 -6.78 -8.33
N ARG A 12 3.07 -6.27 -7.24
CA ARG A 12 3.46 -6.57 -5.86
C ARG A 12 2.34 -7.29 -5.14
N LEU A 13 2.64 -8.49 -4.65
CA LEU A 13 1.68 -9.33 -3.93
C LEU A 13 1.27 -8.70 -2.59
N ASP A 14 2.19 -8.07 -1.88
CA ASP A 14 1.90 -7.40 -0.60
C ASP A 14 0.96 -6.20 -0.76
N THR A 15 1.09 -5.43 -1.85
CA THR A 15 0.13 -4.37 -2.19
C THR A 15 -1.23 -4.94 -2.57
N LEU A 16 -1.28 -6.04 -3.33
CA LEU A 16 -2.54 -6.71 -3.67
C LEU A 16 -3.28 -7.16 -2.42
N LEU A 17 -2.58 -7.84 -1.50
CA LEU A 17 -3.18 -8.35 -0.26
C LEU A 17 -3.69 -7.20 0.63
N ALA A 18 -2.93 -6.11 0.76
CA ALA A 18 -3.36 -4.95 1.53
C ALA A 18 -4.62 -4.31 0.95
N PHE A 19 -4.70 -4.17 -0.38
CA PHE A 19 -5.90 -3.69 -1.06
C PHE A 19 -7.09 -4.62 -0.83
N LEU A 20 -6.91 -5.93 -1.01
CA LEU A 20 -7.99 -6.90 -0.83
C LEU A 20 -8.50 -6.96 0.61
N ALA A 21 -7.63 -6.78 1.62
CA ALA A 21 -8.02 -6.79 3.02
C ALA A 21 -9.09 -5.75 3.36
N VAL A 22 -9.11 -4.63 2.64
CA VAL A 22 -10.11 -3.57 2.78
C VAL A 22 -11.20 -3.71 1.73
N ALA A 23 -10.83 -3.79 0.46
CA ALA A 23 -11.76 -3.61 -0.65
C ALA A 23 -12.84 -4.70 -0.73
N ILE A 24 -12.59 -5.92 -0.25
CA ILE A 24 -13.61 -6.99 -0.26
C ILE A 24 -14.81 -6.69 0.63
N SER A 25 -14.64 -5.84 1.67
CA SER A 25 -15.73 -5.44 2.54
C SER A 25 -16.78 -4.58 1.83
N PHE A 26 -16.39 -3.93 0.72
CA PHE A 26 -17.28 -3.12 -0.11
C PHE A 26 -17.93 -3.90 -1.25
N ALA A 27 -17.55 -5.16 -1.45
CA ALA A 27 -17.94 -5.92 -2.63
C ALA A 27 -19.43 -6.32 -2.59
N ASP A 28 -20.15 -6.11 -3.70
CA ASP A 28 -21.56 -6.46 -3.83
C ASP A 28 -21.73 -7.95 -4.19
N TYR A 29 -21.52 -8.80 -3.18
CA TYR A 29 -21.74 -10.24 -3.27
C TYR A 29 -23.20 -10.61 -3.48
N SER A 30 -24.14 -9.75 -3.08
CA SER A 30 -25.57 -10.00 -3.21
C SER A 30 -26.01 -10.01 -4.68
N LYS A 31 -25.53 -9.05 -5.46
CA LYS A 31 -25.85 -8.90 -6.88
C LYS A 31 -24.96 -9.74 -7.77
N HIS A 32 -23.67 -9.80 -7.49
CA HIS A 32 -22.71 -10.45 -8.39
C HIS A 32 -22.42 -11.90 -8.00
N GLY A 33 -22.63 -12.29 -6.74
CA GLY A 33 -22.32 -13.62 -6.22
C GLY A 33 -20.84 -13.83 -5.85
N LEU A 34 -20.57 -14.91 -5.11
CA LEU A 34 -19.27 -15.23 -4.50
C LEU A 34 -18.11 -15.33 -5.50
N LEU A 35 -18.37 -15.82 -6.71
CA LEU A 35 -17.32 -16.03 -7.71
C LEU A 35 -17.01 -14.77 -8.53
N ARG A 36 -17.69 -13.64 -8.27
CA ARG A 36 -17.72 -12.51 -9.19
C ARG A 36 -17.50 -11.15 -8.59
N ALA A 37 -18.01 -10.92 -7.39
CA ALA A 37 -17.96 -9.59 -6.77
C ALA A 37 -16.52 -9.12 -6.56
N ALA A 38 -15.61 -10.03 -6.20
CA ALA A 38 -14.19 -9.74 -6.05
C ALA A 38 -13.34 -10.75 -6.84
N ARG A 39 -12.54 -10.25 -7.81
CA ARG A 39 -11.73 -11.09 -8.69
C ARG A 39 -10.32 -10.54 -8.83
N VAL A 40 -9.34 -11.44 -8.97
CA VAL A 40 -7.96 -11.11 -9.31
C VAL A 40 -7.53 -11.89 -10.54
N TYR A 41 -7.11 -11.14 -11.55
CA TYR A 41 -6.65 -11.66 -12.82
C TYR A 41 -5.12 -11.64 -12.88
N PRO A 42 -4.48 -12.73 -13.33
CA PRO A 42 -3.10 -12.69 -13.75
C PRO A 42 -3.02 -11.97 -15.11
N TYR A 43 -2.10 -11.01 -15.22
CA TYR A 43 -1.88 -10.27 -16.45
C TYR A 43 -0.40 -10.32 -16.84
N VAL A 44 -0.14 -10.80 -18.06
CA VAL A 44 1.19 -10.79 -18.67
C VAL A 44 1.19 -9.72 -19.75
N ARG A 45 1.88 -8.62 -19.48
CA ARG A 45 1.99 -7.50 -20.43
C ARG A 45 2.82 -7.93 -21.65
N ARG A 46 2.41 -7.45 -22.82
CA ARG A 46 3.11 -7.73 -24.09
C ARG A 46 4.49 -7.08 -24.11
N GLU A 47 5.41 -7.72 -24.81
CA GLU A 47 6.74 -7.17 -25.06
C GLU A 47 6.63 -5.90 -25.91
N GLY A 48 7.32 -4.83 -25.51
CA GLY A 48 7.27 -3.51 -26.18
C GLY A 48 6.28 -2.48 -25.59
N ASP A 49 5.44 -2.85 -24.62
CA ASP A 49 4.59 -1.87 -23.92
C ASP A 49 5.42 -1.04 -22.91
N THR A 50 5.62 0.23 -23.22
CA THR A 50 6.43 1.17 -22.42
C THR A 50 5.68 1.79 -21.24
N LYS A 51 4.38 1.53 -21.07
CA LYS A 51 3.57 2.14 -20.00
C LYS A 51 3.89 1.59 -18.60
N SER A 52 4.65 0.49 -18.49
CA SER A 52 5.05 -0.09 -17.21
C SER A 52 6.40 -0.79 -17.30
N LEU A 53 7.23 -0.64 -16.26
CA LEU A 53 8.54 -1.29 -16.17
C LEU A 53 8.47 -2.80 -15.85
N GLN A 54 7.34 -3.29 -15.33
CA GLN A 54 7.17 -4.70 -14.96
C GLN A 54 6.22 -5.41 -15.92
N ARG A 55 6.60 -6.62 -16.36
CA ARG A 55 5.85 -7.48 -17.31
C ARG A 55 4.68 -8.22 -16.66
N TYR A 56 4.88 -8.77 -15.47
CA TYR A 56 3.89 -9.59 -14.77
C TYR A 56 3.13 -8.76 -13.74
N LYS A 57 1.80 -8.78 -13.80
CA LYS A 57 0.93 -7.99 -12.93
C LYS A 57 -0.29 -8.76 -12.47
N TRP A 58 -0.82 -8.30 -11.34
CA TRP A 58 -2.15 -8.61 -10.82
C TRP A 58 -3.10 -7.48 -11.14
N HIS A 59 -4.31 -7.84 -11.58
CA HIS A 59 -5.42 -6.92 -11.76
C HIS A 59 -6.56 -7.36 -10.85
N ALA A 60 -6.79 -6.64 -9.77
CA ALA A 60 -7.95 -6.86 -8.92
C ALA A 60 -9.12 -5.99 -9.40
N PHE A 61 -10.32 -6.56 -9.41
CA PHE A 61 -11.57 -5.87 -9.69
C PHE A 61 -12.58 -6.24 -8.61
N ILE A 62 -13.12 -5.23 -7.95
CA ILE A 62 -14.14 -5.36 -6.92
C ILE A 62 -15.36 -4.58 -7.39
N TYR A 63 -16.44 -5.30 -7.68
CA TYR A 63 -17.73 -4.69 -8.00
C TYR A 63 -18.38 -4.26 -6.70
N VAL A 64 -18.76 -3.00 -6.64
CA VAL A 64 -19.30 -2.38 -5.44
C VAL A 64 -20.68 -1.78 -5.74
N VAL A 65 -21.47 -1.64 -4.69
CA VAL A 65 -22.75 -0.94 -4.73
C VAL A 65 -22.49 0.54 -5.14
N PRO A 66 -23.28 1.15 -6.05
CA PRO A 66 -23.04 2.52 -6.53
C PRO A 66 -22.83 3.54 -5.40
N GLU A 67 -23.67 3.50 -4.38
CA GLU A 67 -23.65 4.43 -3.26
C GLU A 67 -22.32 4.34 -2.50
N VAL A 68 -21.86 3.11 -2.23
CA VAL A 68 -20.56 2.85 -1.59
C VAL A 68 -19.40 3.26 -2.51
N TYR A 69 -19.52 3.06 -3.83
CA TYR A 69 -18.50 3.47 -4.79
C TYR A 69 -18.25 4.97 -4.73
N ASP A 70 -19.32 5.76 -4.75
CA ASP A 70 -19.24 7.20 -4.72
C ASP A 70 -18.58 7.67 -3.42
N GLU A 71 -19.01 7.13 -2.26
CA GLU A 71 -18.40 7.43 -0.96
C GLU A 71 -16.90 7.11 -0.89
N VAL A 72 -16.47 5.91 -1.34
CA VAL A 72 -15.06 5.49 -1.21
C VAL A 72 -14.14 6.05 -2.30
N THR A 73 -14.70 6.63 -3.36
CA THR A 73 -13.92 7.26 -4.45
C THR A 73 -13.96 8.78 -4.42
N GLU A 74 -14.78 9.38 -3.55
CA GLU A 74 -14.78 10.80 -3.30
C GLU A 74 -13.41 11.25 -2.79
N VAL A 75 -12.77 12.16 -3.53
CA VAL A 75 -11.46 12.72 -3.19
C VAL A 75 -11.69 14.06 -2.49
N ASP A 76 -12.39 14.04 -1.36
CA ASP A 76 -12.51 15.22 -0.52
C ASP A 76 -11.42 15.20 0.56
N THR A 77 -10.63 16.27 0.63
CA THR A 77 -9.63 16.45 1.68
C THR A 77 -10.25 16.91 2.99
N ILE A 78 -11.49 17.41 2.97
CA ILE A 78 -12.26 17.85 4.15
C ILE A 78 -12.53 16.68 5.10
N ILE A 79 -12.63 15.45 4.59
CA ILE A 79 -12.82 14.26 5.44
C ILE A 79 -11.72 14.11 6.50
N VAL A 80 -10.53 14.65 6.25
CA VAL A 80 -9.43 14.64 7.23
C VAL A 80 -9.78 15.51 8.45
N ASP A 81 -10.54 16.58 8.27
CA ASP A 81 -10.99 17.43 9.37
C ASP A 81 -11.97 16.66 10.27
N GLU A 82 -12.86 15.87 9.67
CA GLU A 82 -13.78 15.01 10.43
C GLU A 82 -13.02 13.93 11.20
N TYR A 83 -11.99 13.35 10.59
CA TYR A 83 -11.14 12.36 11.25
C TYR A 83 -10.18 12.98 12.28
N ALA A 84 -9.92 14.29 12.23
CA ALA A 84 -8.96 14.93 13.11
C ALA A 84 -9.40 14.93 14.58
N ASP A 85 -10.71 14.83 14.84
CA ASP A 85 -11.27 14.78 16.19
C ASP A 85 -11.24 13.37 16.81
N ASP A 86 -11.08 12.32 15.99
CA ASP A 86 -11.00 10.92 16.42
C ASP A 86 -9.64 10.30 16.04
N ILE A 87 -8.82 10.07 17.05
CA ILE A 87 -7.46 9.55 16.86
C ILE A 87 -7.43 8.18 16.17
N ASP A 88 -8.44 7.33 16.37
CA ASP A 88 -8.49 6.01 15.76
C ASP A 88 -8.83 6.11 14.27
N LEU A 89 -9.76 7.01 13.89
CA LEU A 89 -10.05 7.30 12.49
C LEU A 89 -8.86 7.95 11.79
N LEU A 90 -8.23 8.96 12.40
CA LEU A 90 -7.02 9.59 11.86
C LEU A 90 -5.88 8.58 11.70
N ALA A 91 -5.70 7.68 12.67
CA ALA A 91 -4.70 6.63 12.64
C ALA A 91 -4.97 5.62 11.53
N ALA A 92 -6.20 5.16 11.37
CA ALA A 92 -6.60 4.24 10.31
C ALA A 92 -6.42 4.86 8.92
N PHE A 93 -6.86 6.10 8.74
CA PHE A 93 -6.68 6.85 7.50
C PHE A 93 -5.20 7.03 7.15
N THR A 94 -4.39 7.45 8.13
CA THR A 94 -2.95 7.63 7.95
C THR A 94 -2.23 6.31 7.68
N ALA A 95 -2.64 5.21 8.33
CA ALA A 95 -2.12 3.88 8.05
C ALA A 95 -2.40 3.45 6.59
N GLY A 96 -3.62 3.69 6.11
CA GLY A 96 -3.99 3.46 4.71
C GLY A 96 -3.13 4.24 3.72
N LEU A 97 -2.89 5.54 4.00
CA LEU A 97 -1.97 6.36 3.20
C LEU A 97 -0.52 5.89 3.25
N ILE A 98 -0.07 5.40 4.41
CA ILE A 98 1.26 4.81 4.52
C ILE A 98 1.33 3.49 3.74
N ASP A 99 0.24 2.74 3.64
CA ASP A 99 0.08 1.47 2.91
C ASP A 99 -0.19 1.58 1.41
N SER A 100 -0.51 2.77 0.93
CA SER A 100 -0.44 3.13 -0.50
C SER A 100 0.86 3.86 -0.82
N ASP A 101 1.01 5.08 -0.34
CA ASP A 101 1.98 6.09 -0.80
C ASP A 101 3.16 6.33 0.15
N GLY A 102 3.09 5.82 1.38
CA GLY A 102 4.13 6.03 2.38
C GLY A 102 5.30 5.08 2.32
N THR A 103 6.30 5.35 3.16
CA THR A 103 7.46 4.48 3.38
C THR A 103 7.96 4.65 4.80
N ILE A 104 8.30 3.51 5.43
CA ILE A 104 9.11 3.46 6.64
C ILE A 104 10.51 3.06 6.21
N VAL A 105 11.42 4.02 6.27
CA VAL A 105 12.82 3.89 5.87
C VAL A 105 13.63 3.41 7.05
N MET A 106 14.41 2.37 6.79
CA MET A 106 15.41 1.82 7.68
C MET A 106 16.77 1.98 7.03
N SER A 107 17.58 2.95 7.47
CA SER A 107 18.88 3.24 6.87
C SER A 107 20.02 2.95 7.84
N PHE A 108 21.06 2.29 7.35
CA PHE A 108 22.28 2.03 8.10
C PHE A 108 23.41 2.87 7.50
N LYS A 109 23.89 3.85 8.25
CA LYS A 109 24.90 4.79 7.78
C LYS A 109 26.16 4.70 8.64
N ARG A 110 27.31 5.03 8.06
CA ARG A 110 28.58 5.18 8.79
C ARG A 110 28.89 6.65 8.97
N ARG A 111 29.17 7.07 10.21
CA ARG A 111 29.68 8.42 10.53
C ARG A 111 30.85 8.29 11.49
N ARG A 112 32.00 8.87 11.11
CA ARG A 112 33.26 8.77 11.88
C ARG A 112 33.61 7.31 12.25
N GLY A 113 33.47 6.40 11.29
CA GLY A 113 33.76 4.96 11.48
C GLY A 113 32.71 4.16 12.27
N LYS A 114 31.77 4.81 12.96
CA LYS A 114 30.70 4.13 13.71
C LYS A 114 29.44 3.98 12.84
N MET A 115 28.85 2.78 12.86
CA MET A 115 27.59 2.51 12.18
C MET A 115 26.42 2.94 13.07
N TYR A 116 25.48 3.69 12.51
CA TYR A 116 24.26 4.11 13.19
C TYR A 116 23.03 3.81 12.32
N PHE A 117 21.91 3.65 13.00
CA PHE A 117 20.62 3.41 12.39
C PHE A 117 19.83 4.72 12.33
N GLU A 118 19.36 5.06 11.14
CA GLU A 118 18.55 6.23 10.85
C GLU A 118 17.18 5.78 10.34
N THR A 119 16.15 6.34 10.96
CA THR A 119 14.75 6.04 10.69
C THR A 119 14.08 7.24 10.08
N GLU A 120 13.27 7.01 9.07
CA GLU A 120 12.40 8.04 8.51
C GLU A 120 11.03 7.42 8.23
N LEU A 121 9.98 8.15 8.57
CA LEU A 121 8.63 7.87 8.13
C LEU A 121 8.24 8.98 7.16
N GLU A 122 7.82 8.63 5.95
CA GLU A 122 7.41 9.60 4.95
C GLU A 122 6.14 9.16 4.21
N ILE A 123 5.31 10.14 3.84
CA ILE A 123 4.18 10.01 2.91
C ILE A 123 4.45 10.96 1.74
N VAL A 124 4.39 10.44 0.52
CA VAL A 124 4.72 11.18 -0.70
C VAL A 124 3.48 11.27 -1.58
N ASN A 125 2.91 12.47 -1.71
CA ASN A 125 1.68 12.66 -2.48
C ASN A 125 1.74 13.98 -3.29
N ALA A 126 1.02 14.02 -4.41
CA ALA A 126 0.91 15.23 -5.24
C ALA A 126 -0.08 16.25 -4.66
N ASN A 127 -1.05 15.78 -3.88
CA ASN A 127 -2.02 16.61 -3.17
C ASN A 127 -1.37 17.22 -1.91
N LYS A 128 -0.98 18.49 -2.00
CA LYS A 128 -0.39 19.22 -0.87
C LYS A 128 -1.41 19.43 0.25
N ASP A 129 -2.66 19.76 -0.11
CA ASP A 129 -3.71 20.12 0.84
C ASP A 129 -3.99 18.95 1.79
N LEU A 130 -4.15 17.75 1.23
CA LEU A 130 -4.24 16.50 1.99
C LEU A 130 -3.10 16.35 3.01
N LEU A 131 -1.85 16.52 2.58
CA LEU A 131 -0.69 16.39 3.46
C LEU A 131 -0.63 17.49 4.53
N THR A 132 -1.09 18.70 4.23
CA THR A 132 -1.17 19.80 5.19
C THR A 132 -2.22 19.54 6.26
N ARG A 133 -3.40 19.04 5.88
CA ARG A 133 -4.47 18.69 6.84
C ARG A 133 -4.04 17.56 7.77
N ILE A 134 -3.43 16.50 7.21
CA ILE A 134 -2.85 15.41 8.01
C ILE A 134 -1.77 15.94 8.97
N GLN A 135 -0.92 16.85 8.51
CA GLN A 135 0.11 17.46 9.35
C GLN A 135 -0.51 18.22 10.54
N GLN A 136 -1.57 18.98 10.30
CA GLN A 136 -2.28 19.75 11.33
C GLN A 136 -2.99 18.82 12.32
N ALA A 137 -3.78 17.86 11.83
CA ALA A 137 -4.48 16.89 12.65
C ALA A 137 -3.53 16.12 13.60
N TRP A 138 -2.37 15.66 13.09
CA TRP A 138 -1.39 15.01 13.95
C TRP A 138 -0.71 15.94 14.96
N ALA A 139 -0.59 17.23 14.65
CA ALA A 139 0.00 18.20 15.57
C ALA A 139 -0.83 18.38 16.84
N ASP A 140 -2.15 18.27 16.74
CA ASP A 140 -3.08 18.34 17.88
C ASP A 140 -2.86 17.17 18.87
N TYR A 141 -2.38 16.04 18.36
CA TYR A 141 -1.95 14.88 19.16
C TYR A 141 -0.44 14.89 19.51
N GLY A 142 0.23 16.03 19.34
CA GLY A 142 1.66 16.21 19.67
C GLY A 142 2.62 15.50 18.72
N ILE A 143 2.17 15.10 17.52
CA ILE A 143 3.00 14.47 16.48
C ILE A 143 3.33 15.51 15.42
N VAL A 144 4.54 16.06 15.50
CA VAL A 144 5.01 17.11 14.58
C VAL A 144 5.69 16.49 13.35
N LEU A 145 5.07 16.66 12.19
CA LEU A 145 5.59 16.22 10.90
C LEU A 145 6.10 17.43 10.09
N GLY A 146 7.13 17.22 9.28
CA GLY A 146 7.68 18.22 8.36
C GLY A 146 7.15 18.05 6.95
N LEU A 147 6.58 19.11 6.36
CA LEU A 147 6.12 19.12 4.97
C LEU A 147 7.15 19.81 4.06
N HIS A 148 7.63 19.08 3.05
CA HIS A 148 8.64 19.57 2.11
C HIS A 148 8.28 19.28 0.66
N VAL A 149 8.84 20.07 -0.26
CA VAL A 149 8.79 19.75 -1.70
C VAL A 149 9.74 18.57 -1.95
N HIS A 150 9.21 17.41 -2.35
CA HIS A 150 10.03 16.26 -2.70
C HIS A 150 10.65 16.42 -4.09
N SER A 151 9.83 16.78 -5.08
CA SER A 151 10.30 16.90 -6.47
C SER A 151 9.53 18.00 -7.17
N LYS A 152 10.26 18.86 -7.87
CA LYS A 152 9.67 19.94 -8.70
C LYS A 152 9.18 19.40 -10.04
N ILE A 153 8.32 20.17 -10.71
CA ILE A 153 7.92 19.95 -12.10
C ILE A 153 9.19 19.93 -12.97
N GLY A 154 9.29 18.98 -13.91
CA GLY A 154 10.45 18.92 -14.80
C GLY A 154 10.62 17.58 -15.52
N LYS A 155 11.52 17.56 -16.50
CA LYS A 155 11.99 16.32 -17.12
C LYS A 155 12.98 15.63 -16.17
N THR A 156 12.63 14.42 -15.73
CA THR A 156 13.63 13.49 -15.18
C THR A 156 14.24 12.67 -16.33
N LYS A 157 15.36 11.97 -16.10
CA LYS A 157 15.99 11.09 -17.11
C LYS A 157 15.03 10.03 -17.70
N ARG A 158 13.90 9.73 -17.05
CA ARG A 158 12.99 8.64 -17.43
C ARG A 158 11.56 9.07 -17.76
N PHE A 159 11.10 10.23 -17.28
CA PHE A 159 9.74 10.74 -17.55
C PHE A 159 9.59 12.23 -17.23
N LYS A 160 8.57 12.88 -17.80
CA LYS A 160 8.20 14.27 -17.52
C LYS A 160 7.23 14.31 -16.33
N ARG A 161 7.61 14.95 -15.22
CA ARG A 161 6.70 15.21 -14.09
C ARG A 161 5.89 16.46 -14.41
N LEU A 162 4.58 16.32 -14.39
CA LEU A 162 3.64 17.40 -14.71
C LEU A 162 3.22 18.23 -13.49
N ARG A 163 3.39 17.69 -12.27
CA ARG A 163 3.02 18.35 -11.01
C ARG A 163 4.14 18.21 -9.99
N PRO A 164 4.28 19.17 -9.04
CA PRO A 164 5.17 18.98 -7.91
C PRO A 164 4.65 17.84 -7.05
N VAL A 165 5.56 17.15 -6.38
CA VAL A 165 5.22 16.13 -5.39
C VAL A 165 5.74 16.60 -4.05
N TRP A 166 4.90 16.47 -3.04
CA TRP A 166 5.14 16.89 -1.68
C TRP A 166 5.44 15.67 -0.81
N ARG A 167 6.16 15.89 0.28
CA ARG A 167 6.54 14.86 1.24
C ARG A 167 6.26 15.35 2.64
N LEU A 168 5.40 14.63 3.34
CA LEU A 168 5.20 14.74 4.78
C LEU A 168 6.10 13.73 5.46
N ARG A 169 7.02 14.15 6.34
CA ARG A 169 8.01 13.25 6.93
C ARG A 169 8.38 13.59 8.36
N THR A 170 8.93 12.60 9.07
CA THR A 170 9.71 12.82 10.29
C THR A 170 10.90 11.87 10.34
N CYS A 171 12.01 12.35 10.91
CA CYS A 171 13.20 11.56 11.23
C CYS A 171 13.40 11.42 12.75
N SER A 172 12.53 12.04 13.55
CA SER A 172 12.59 11.99 15.01
C SER A 172 12.16 10.61 15.49
N GLN A 173 13.02 9.89 16.20
CA GLN A 173 12.71 8.56 16.73
C GLN A 173 11.53 8.61 17.71
N ASP A 174 11.43 9.65 18.55
CA ASP A 174 10.30 9.85 19.47
C ASP A 174 8.98 9.98 18.70
N THR A 175 8.94 10.89 17.73
CA THR A 175 7.76 11.13 16.89
C THR A 175 7.36 9.88 16.09
N ILE A 176 8.34 9.18 15.52
CA ILE A 176 8.10 7.91 14.82
C ILE A 176 7.52 6.86 15.77
N SER A 177 8.06 6.73 16.98
CA SER A 177 7.56 5.73 17.94
C SER A 177 6.11 6.00 18.32
N LYS A 178 5.78 7.25 18.67
CA LYS A 178 4.40 7.69 18.98
C LYS A 178 3.45 7.45 17.82
N MET A 179 3.85 7.84 16.61
CA MET A 179 3.02 7.62 15.43
C MET A 179 2.77 6.12 15.19
N LEU A 180 3.80 5.29 15.34
CA LEU A 180 3.71 3.82 15.25
C LEU A 180 2.97 3.16 16.43
N GLU A 181 2.60 3.89 17.48
CA GLU A 181 1.66 3.41 18.49
C GLU A 181 0.23 3.44 17.97
N TYR A 182 -0.15 4.52 17.29
CA TYR A 182 -1.49 4.70 16.75
C TYR A 182 -1.70 3.98 15.42
N ILE A 183 -0.78 4.08 14.46
CA ILE A 183 -1.06 3.62 13.09
C ILE A 183 -0.86 2.12 12.87
N LEU A 184 0.05 1.49 13.63
CA LEU A 184 0.46 0.11 13.39
C LEU A 184 -0.68 -0.92 13.45
N PRO A 185 -1.67 -0.81 14.37
CA PRO A 185 -2.84 -1.69 14.40
C PRO A 185 -3.68 -1.68 13.13
N TYR A 186 -3.66 -0.59 12.37
CA TYR A 186 -4.50 -0.38 11.19
C TYR A 186 -3.78 -0.64 9.85
N MET A 187 -2.49 -1.00 9.90
CA MET A 187 -1.72 -1.32 8.69
C MET A 187 -2.03 -2.73 8.20
N TYR A 188 -2.14 -2.89 6.89
CA TYR A 188 -2.34 -4.15 6.16
C TYR A 188 -1.15 -4.55 5.27
N ASN A 189 -0.28 -3.61 4.87
CA ASN A 189 0.87 -3.94 4.03
C ASN A 189 1.96 -4.66 4.83
N ILE A 190 2.05 -5.98 4.66
CA ILE A 190 2.96 -6.87 5.40
C ILE A 190 4.43 -6.40 5.40
N LYS A 191 4.94 -5.86 4.30
CA LYS A 191 6.32 -5.35 4.24
C LYS A 191 6.48 -4.11 5.10
N ARG A 192 5.51 -3.19 5.05
CA ARG A 192 5.53 -1.95 5.83
C ARG A 192 5.29 -2.23 7.32
N ILE A 193 4.38 -3.14 7.67
CA ILE A 193 4.18 -3.64 9.04
C ILE A 193 5.47 -4.22 9.62
N ALA A 194 6.18 -5.07 8.85
CA ALA A 194 7.43 -5.66 9.31
C ALA A 194 8.49 -4.58 9.61
N ARG A 195 8.63 -3.60 8.73
CA ARG A 195 9.54 -2.45 8.92
C ARG A 195 9.12 -1.58 10.10
N ALA A 196 7.83 -1.26 10.22
CA ALA A 196 7.26 -0.50 11.33
C ALA A 196 7.55 -1.16 12.68
N THR A 197 7.21 -2.45 12.79
CA THR A 197 7.39 -3.25 14.00
C THR A 197 8.85 -3.29 14.41
N LEU A 198 9.75 -3.51 13.45
CA LEU A 198 11.18 -3.59 13.69
C LEU A 198 11.75 -2.23 14.12
N THR A 199 11.36 -1.15 13.45
CA THR A 199 11.71 0.24 13.82
C THR A 199 11.23 0.59 15.23
N LYS A 200 9.97 0.34 15.55
CA LYS A 200 9.39 0.59 16.89
C LYS A 200 10.13 -0.17 17.98
N ARG A 201 10.42 -1.46 17.76
CA ARG A 201 11.20 -2.28 18.71
C ARG A 201 12.61 -1.74 18.93
N TYR A 202 13.27 -1.25 17.87
CA TYR A 202 14.60 -0.66 17.97
C TYR A 202 14.59 0.63 18.80
N ILE A 203 13.68 1.55 18.48
CA ILE A 203 13.56 2.85 19.16
C ILE A 203 13.28 2.63 20.65
N ASN A 204 12.36 1.72 20.97
CA ASN A 204 11.97 1.42 22.36
C ASN A 204 12.99 0.55 23.11
N GLY A 205 14.18 0.28 22.53
CA GLY A 205 15.24 -0.48 23.19
C GLY A 205 14.91 -1.95 23.44
N LYS A 206 13.84 -2.50 22.84
CA LYS A 206 13.40 -3.89 23.01
C LYS A 206 14.26 -4.89 22.22
N VAL A 207 15.17 -4.40 21.39
CA VAL A 207 16.16 -5.19 20.65
C VAL A 207 17.55 -4.61 20.86
N THR A 208 18.57 -5.48 20.77
CA THR A 208 19.97 -5.08 20.89
C THR A 208 20.28 -3.94 19.92
N LYS A 209 20.85 -2.82 20.44
CA LYS A 209 21.34 -1.71 19.62
C LYS A 209 22.61 -2.04 18.82
N ASN A 210 22.90 -3.33 18.63
CA ASN A 210 23.94 -3.80 17.74
C ASN A 210 23.46 -3.59 16.30
N THR A 211 23.90 -2.48 15.73
CA THR A 211 23.54 -2.02 14.39
C THR A 211 23.81 -3.07 13.31
N GLU A 212 24.81 -3.93 13.50
CA GLU A 212 25.19 -4.97 12.53
C GLU A 212 24.23 -6.16 12.53
N ILE A 213 23.74 -6.57 13.70
CA ILE A 213 22.66 -7.56 13.80
C ILE A 213 21.41 -7.01 13.12
N PHE A 214 21.06 -5.76 13.44
CA PHE A 214 19.87 -5.11 12.92
C PHE A 214 19.94 -4.92 11.38
N ARG A 215 21.12 -4.61 10.84
CA ARG A 215 21.39 -4.57 9.40
C ARG A 215 21.10 -5.92 8.74
N ARG A 216 21.61 -7.02 9.29
CA ARG A 216 21.36 -8.37 8.77
C ARG A 216 19.88 -8.75 8.79
N VAL A 217 19.14 -8.37 9.84
CA VAL A 217 17.69 -8.58 9.91
C VAL A 217 16.98 -7.79 8.80
N HIS A 218 17.35 -6.53 8.61
CA HIS A 218 16.80 -5.69 7.55
C HIS A 218 17.08 -6.26 6.14
N GLU A 219 18.30 -6.75 5.91
CA GLU A 219 18.68 -7.38 4.64
C GLU A 219 17.88 -8.65 4.36
N ARG A 220 17.67 -9.49 5.37
CA ARG A 220 16.80 -10.68 5.24
C ARG A 220 15.35 -10.30 4.93
N LEU A 221 14.84 -9.20 5.50
CA LEU A 221 13.52 -8.68 5.14
C LEU A 221 13.48 -8.23 3.68
N ILE A 222 14.50 -7.52 3.21
CA ILE A 222 14.59 -7.13 1.79
C ILE A 222 14.62 -8.38 0.90
N GLU A 223 15.48 -9.35 1.20
CA GLU A 223 15.57 -10.62 0.47
C GLU A 223 14.22 -11.32 0.38
N TYR A 224 13.53 -11.46 1.50
CA TYR A 224 12.23 -12.11 1.53
C TYR A 224 11.16 -11.36 0.71
N TYR A 225 10.99 -10.06 0.94
CA TYR A 225 9.89 -9.30 0.31
C TYR A 225 10.18 -8.93 -1.14
N ASP A 226 11.41 -8.54 -1.47
CA ASP A 226 11.77 -8.03 -2.80
C ASP A 226 12.21 -9.12 -3.79
N HIS A 227 12.66 -10.28 -3.28
CA HIS A 227 13.04 -11.42 -4.11
C HIS A 227 12.06 -12.57 -3.94
N VAL A 228 11.96 -13.18 -2.76
CA VAL A 228 11.19 -14.42 -2.58
C VAL A 228 9.69 -14.24 -2.89
N LEU A 229 9.03 -13.24 -2.31
CA LEU A 229 7.61 -13.01 -2.58
C LEU A 229 7.36 -12.54 -4.01
N LYS A 230 8.28 -11.75 -4.58
CA LYS A 230 8.18 -11.31 -5.97
C LYS A 230 8.26 -12.49 -6.94
N GLU A 231 9.21 -13.39 -6.74
CA GLU A 231 9.37 -14.59 -7.55
C GLU A 231 8.16 -15.51 -7.44
N LYS A 232 7.69 -15.78 -6.22
CA LYS A 232 6.46 -16.56 -6.00
C LYS A 232 5.25 -15.93 -6.67
N SER A 233 5.13 -14.61 -6.60
CA SER A 233 4.07 -13.86 -7.29
C SER A 233 4.15 -14.05 -8.81
N ILE A 234 5.34 -13.94 -9.41
CA ILE A 234 5.53 -14.12 -10.85
C ILE A 234 5.17 -15.55 -11.27
N GLN A 235 5.66 -16.55 -10.54
CA GLN A 235 5.36 -17.96 -10.80
C GLN A 235 3.86 -18.23 -10.75
N LEU A 236 3.15 -17.66 -9.76
CA LEU A 236 1.71 -17.80 -9.65
C LEU A 236 0.96 -17.11 -10.80
N ILE A 237 1.37 -15.89 -11.18
CA ILE A 237 0.80 -15.19 -12.35
C ILE A 237 0.96 -16.05 -13.60
N GLN A 238 2.17 -16.56 -13.86
CA GLN A 238 2.44 -17.39 -15.03
C GLN A 238 1.57 -18.64 -15.02
N LYS A 239 1.53 -19.38 -13.90
CA LYS A 239 0.72 -20.59 -13.76
C LYS A 239 -0.75 -20.32 -14.09
N LEU A 240 -1.36 -19.34 -13.42
CA LEU A 240 -2.77 -19.03 -13.62
C LEU A 240 -3.05 -18.48 -15.02
N TYR A 241 -2.15 -17.67 -15.57
CA TYR A 241 -2.31 -17.11 -16.92
C TYR A 241 -2.31 -18.22 -18.00
N TRP A 242 -1.38 -19.17 -17.91
CA TRP A 242 -1.26 -20.26 -18.88
C TRP A 242 -2.36 -21.32 -18.75
N ASN A 243 -2.94 -21.47 -17.56
CA ASN A 243 -4.08 -22.35 -17.32
C ASN A 243 -5.44 -21.70 -17.61
N ASP A 244 -5.46 -20.43 -18.01
CA ASP A 244 -6.68 -19.60 -18.11
C ASP A 244 -7.51 -19.58 -16.82
N GLU A 245 -6.83 -19.45 -15.68
CA GLU A 245 -7.41 -19.40 -14.33
C GLU A 245 -7.34 -17.98 -13.75
N ILE A 246 -8.25 -17.70 -12.81
CA ILE A 246 -8.31 -16.46 -12.02
C ILE A 246 -8.54 -16.80 -10.55
N LEU A 247 -8.38 -15.79 -9.69
CA LEU A 247 -8.71 -15.92 -8.27
C LEU A 247 -10.05 -15.24 -8.00
N ALA A 248 -11.00 -15.96 -7.42
CA ALA A 248 -12.21 -15.41 -6.81
C ALA A 248 -11.99 -15.26 -5.31
N ILE A 249 -12.36 -14.10 -4.76
CA ILE A 249 -12.19 -13.80 -3.33
C ILE A 249 -13.57 -13.78 -2.68
N GLU A 250 -13.76 -14.59 -1.64
CA GLU A 250 -15.01 -14.68 -0.87
C GLU A 250 -15.07 -13.63 0.25
N PRO A 251 -16.25 -13.33 0.83
CA PRO A 251 -16.40 -12.31 1.87
C PRO A 251 -15.52 -12.52 3.10
N ASN A 252 -15.22 -13.79 3.44
CA ASN A 252 -14.35 -14.14 4.55
C ASN A 252 -12.85 -14.12 4.19
N GLY A 253 -12.49 -13.64 2.99
CA GLY A 253 -11.12 -13.61 2.49
C GLY A 253 -10.62 -14.94 1.89
N THR A 254 -11.45 -15.98 1.83
CA THR A 254 -11.07 -17.25 1.20
C THR A 254 -10.81 -17.03 -0.29
N ILE A 255 -9.72 -17.61 -0.79
CA ILE A 255 -9.30 -17.49 -2.19
C ILE A 255 -9.57 -18.80 -2.92
N LYS A 256 -10.36 -18.75 -4.00
CA LYS A 256 -10.64 -19.90 -4.87
C LYS A 256 -10.04 -19.67 -6.25
N VAL A 257 -9.38 -20.70 -6.78
CA VAL A 257 -8.94 -20.71 -8.17
C VAL A 257 -10.12 -21.15 -9.03
N THR A 258 -10.45 -20.38 -10.07
CA THR A 258 -11.57 -20.67 -10.97
C THR A 258 -11.19 -20.45 -12.43
N PRO A 259 -11.75 -21.21 -13.39
CA PRO A 259 -11.54 -20.95 -14.81
C PRO A 259 -12.05 -19.56 -15.21
N ARG A 260 -11.30 -18.87 -16.07
CA ARG A 260 -11.67 -17.54 -16.57
C ARG A 260 -12.96 -17.58 -17.38
N ALA A 261 -13.19 -18.62 -18.18
CA ALA A 261 -14.38 -18.78 -19.03
C ALA A 261 -15.71 -18.85 -18.25
N LEU A 262 -15.73 -19.50 -17.09
CA LEU A 262 -16.89 -19.51 -16.17
C LEU A 262 -17.23 -18.09 -15.66
N SER A 263 -16.22 -17.22 -15.58
CA SER A 263 -16.40 -15.84 -15.18
C SER A 263 -17.03 -14.96 -16.28
N TRP A 264 -16.92 -15.36 -17.55
CA TRP A 264 -17.51 -14.69 -18.73
C TRP A 264 -18.91 -15.21 -19.10
N LEU A 265 -19.18 -16.51 -19.00
CA LEU A 265 -20.45 -17.10 -19.45
C LEU A 265 -21.68 -16.58 -18.70
N ILE A 266 -21.56 -16.23 -17.41
CA ILE A 266 -22.67 -15.63 -16.66
C ILE A 266 -22.68 -14.07 -16.78
N ASN A 267 -21.75 -13.45 -17.54
CA ASN A 267 -21.77 -12.00 -17.82
C ASN A 267 -22.75 -11.63 -18.95
N ASN A 268 -23.23 -12.61 -19.72
CA ASN A 268 -24.15 -12.40 -20.84
C ASN A 268 -25.61 -12.80 -20.53
N ASN A 269 -25.91 -13.15 -19.29
CA ASN A 269 -27.24 -13.60 -18.85
C ASN A 269 -27.95 -12.63 -17.89
N HIS A 270 -27.46 -11.40 -17.75
CA HIS A 270 -28.10 -10.32 -16.99
C HIS A 270 -28.03 -9.00 -17.76
#